data_AF-A0A315V5R2-F1
#
_entry.id   AF-A0A315V5R2-F1
#
_cell.length_a   1.000
_cell.length_b   1.000
_cell.length_c   1.000
_cell.angle_alpha   90.00
_cell.angle_beta   90.00
_cell.angle_gamma   90.00
#
_symmetry.space_group_name_H-M   'P 1'
#
loop_
_entity.id
_entity.type
_entity.pdbx_description
1 polymer ?
#
loop_
_entity_poly.entity_id
_entity_poly.type
_entity_poly.pdbx_seq_one_letter_code
_entity_poly.pdbx_strand_id
1 'polypeptide(L)'
;MQAADVERQLSTQVHSLRDDFREKSVSTRQHMTRLETLQAEIKMLSERKMELERRVTAMIEENELLQNTVDDLRERTLVLEKQCHEKDRQLRQSQLELQEVQVSHRQLTAKLAELTEEHSLQTLSPHPSNLLCEIEQSMEQEEQEQEREQLRLQLWEAYCEVRSLCSHLRGNDVTDSALSTDSSMDESSETSSVKDVPTGSLHTSLLELRRLTQNLLDGNESTGSRRSDEEALEEQVRKMGEELQEVRELYEAEQHKTRGNEEELLQMHNQMALLSIEICSLREENERMRAMADVREPSEQLQSAIRDRDDAIAKKKAVEMELAKCKIDIMSLNSQLLDAIQQKLNLSQQLEAWQDDMHRVIDQQLMDKHQDEWRSVHAALSGSSRSQSPRRARRVSERDKRLFSFFKKN
;
A
#
# COMPACT_ATOMS: atom_id res chain seq x y z
N MET A 1 65.22 108.67 3.16
CA MET A 1 63.82 108.38 2.81
C MET A 1 63.73 107.16 1.90
N GLN A 2 64.33 107.20 0.71
CA GLN A 2 64.34 106.06 -0.24
C GLN A 2 64.81 104.71 0.33
N ALA A 3 65.85 104.68 1.17
CA ALA A 3 66.34 103.42 1.77
C ALA A 3 65.32 102.78 2.74
N ALA A 4 64.60 103.58 3.52
CA ALA A 4 63.58 103.09 4.46
C ALA A 4 62.32 102.59 3.74
N ASP A 5 61.99 103.17 2.58
CA ASP A 5 60.89 102.71 1.74
C ASP A 5 61.22 101.36 1.08
N VAL A 6 62.47 101.18 0.61
CA VAL A 6 62.96 99.89 0.09
C VAL A 6 62.99 98.82 1.20
N GLU A 7 63.45 99.16 2.40
CA GLU A 7 63.45 98.24 3.55
C GLU A 7 62.04 97.80 3.95
N ARG A 8 61.07 98.73 3.95
CA ARG A 8 59.66 98.39 4.15
C ARG A 8 59.13 97.46 3.05
N GLN A 9 59.43 97.74 1.77
CA GLN A 9 59.02 96.89 0.66
C GLN A 9 59.61 95.47 0.78
N LEU A 10 60.90 95.34 1.06
CA LEU A 10 61.54 94.04 1.30
C LEU A 10 60.93 93.32 2.50
N SER A 11 60.65 94.04 3.59
CA SER A 11 59.99 93.48 4.77
C SER A 11 58.60 92.95 4.46
N THR A 12 57.81 93.67 3.64
CA THR A 12 56.49 93.21 3.18
C THR A 12 56.59 91.98 2.29
N GLN A 13 57.57 91.93 1.37
CA GLN A 13 57.81 90.75 0.51
C GLN A 13 58.27 89.53 1.32
N VAL A 14 59.12 89.72 2.33
CA VAL A 14 59.51 88.62 3.22
C VAL A 14 58.33 88.13 4.04
N HIS A 15 57.46 89.03 4.52
CA HIS A 15 56.23 88.62 5.20
C HIS A 15 55.29 87.84 4.27
N SER A 16 55.05 88.33 3.05
CA SER A 16 54.19 87.62 2.10
C SER A 16 54.75 86.25 1.73
N LEU A 17 56.06 86.13 1.47
CA LEU A 17 56.68 84.84 1.19
C LEU A 17 56.64 83.87 2.39
N ARG A 18 56.74 84.40 3.62
CA ARG A 18 56.57 83.59 4.84
C ARG A 18 55.14 83.10 4.99
N ASP A 19 54.15 83.96 4.71
CA ASP A 19 52.74 83.60 4.75
C ASP A 19 52.40 82.56 3.67
N ASP A 20 52.90 82.73 2.44
CA ASP A 20 52.76 81.76 1.35
C ASP A 20 53.39 80.40 1.71
N PHE A 21 54.59 80.39 2.29
CA PHE A 21 55.23 79.16 2.75
C PHE A 21 54.46 78.50 3.89
N ARG A 22 53.90 79.31 4.80
CA ARG A 22 53.07 78.83 5.91
C ARG A 22 51.78 78.20 5.39
N GLU A 23 51.10 78.82 4.44
CA GLU A 23 49.90 78.28 3.82
C GLU A 23 50.18 76.99 3.05
N LYS A 24 51.24 76.96 2.23
CA LYS A 24 51.70 75.72 1.58
C LYS A 24 52.00 74.62 2.59
N SER A 25 52.69 74.95 3.69
CA SER A 25 53.00 73.99 4.75
C SER A 25 51.75 73.48 5.50
N VAL A 26 50.71 74.32 5.65
CA VAL A 26 49.42 73.89 6.21
C VAL A 26 48.68 72.98 5.21
N SER A 27 48.61 73.38 3.94
CA SER A 27 47.97 72.61 2.87
C SER A 27 48.63 71.23 2.69
N THR A 28 49.96 71.16 2.63
CA THR A 28 50.70 69.89 2.56
C THR A 28 50.41 69.00 3.76
N ARG A 29 50.34 69.55 4.98
CA ARG A 29 49.95 68.78 6.17
C ARG A 29 48.52 68.25 6.07
N GLN A 30 47.56 69.05 5.60
CA GLN A 30 46.18 68.60 5.39
C GLN A 30 46.08 67.50 4.32
N HIS A 31 46.84 67.62 3.23
CA HIS A 31 46.92 66.58 2.21
C HIS A 31 47.55 65.30 2.77
N MET A 32 48.59 65.41 3.60
CA MET A 32 49.20 64.27 4.28
C MET A 32 48.18 63.55 5.17
N THR A 33 47.45 64.28 6.03
CA THR A 33 46.44 63.66 6.89
C THR A 33 45.31 63.01 6.08
N ARG A 34 44.88 63.63 4.96
CA ARG A 34 43.88 63.03 4.07
C ARG A 34 44.39 61.75 3.40
N LEU A 35 45.67 61.73 3.01
CA LEU A 35 46.31 60.54 2.44
C LEU A 35 46.36 59.41 3.48
N GLU A 36 46.75 59.71 4.71
CA GLU A 36 46.79 58.73 5.81
C GLU A 36 45.40 58.14 6.10
N THR A 37 44.34 58.97 6.09
CA THR A 37 42.96 58.47 6.28
C THR A 37 42.53 57.56 5.14
N LEU A 38 42.82 57.93 3.89
CA LEU A 38 42.49 57.11 2.73
C LEU A 38 43.28 55.80 2.71
N GLN A 39 44.56 55.83 3.10
CA GLN A 39 45.38 54.63 3.24
C GLN A 39 44.81 53.68 4.30
N ALA A 40 44.37 54.20 5.45
CA ALA A 40 43.73 53.41 6.48
C ALA A 40 42.39 52.80 6.00
N GLU A 41 41.59 53.57 5.28
CA GLU A 41 40.33 53.10 4.68
C GLU A 41 40.57 52.00 3.65
N ILE A 42 41.52 52.18 2.73
CA ILE A 42 41.90 51.16 1.75
C ILE A 42 42.37 49.89 2.44
N LYS A 43 43.16 50.00 3.51
CA LYS A 43 43.61 48.84 4.29
C LYS A 43 42.43 48.08 4.90
N MET A 44 41.53 48.78 5.58
CA MET A 44 40.32 48.17 6.16
C MET A 44 39.43 47.50 5.08
N LEU A 45 39.24 48.16 3.95
CA LEU A 45 38.47 47.61 2.83
C LEU A 45 39.16 46.37 2.23
N SER A 46 40.48 46.37 2.14
CA SER A 46 41.25 45.21 1.65
C SER A 46 41.16 44.00 2.60
N GLU A 47 41.22 44.22 3.92
CA GLU A 47 41.03 43.19 4.94
C GLU A 47 39.60 42.64 4.88
N ARG A 48 38.61 43.52 4.74
CA ARG A 48 37.21 43.11 4.58
C ARG A 48 36.98 42.31 3.30
N LYS A 49 37.61 42.71 2.18
CA LYS A 49 37.57 41.96 0.93
C LYS A 49 38.16 40.56 1.11
N MET A 50 39.34 40.45 1.70
CA MET A 50 40.00 39.17 1.94
C MET A 50 39.15 38.25 2.82
N GLU A 51 38.48 38.80 3.83
CA GLU A 51 37.57 38.03 4.68
C GLU A 51 36.34 37.53 3.93
N LEU A 52 35.74 38.36 3.08
CA LEU A 52 34.64 37.95 2.22
C LEU A 52 35.07 36.87 1.22
N GLU A 53 36.26 36.98 0.64
CA GLU A 53 36.83 35.96 -0.23
C GLU A 53 37.00 34.62 0.49
N ARG A 54 37.55 34.61 1.72
CA ARG A 54 37.63 33.37 2.53
C ARG A 54 36.27 32.77 2.85
N ARG A 55 35.28 33.60 3.17
CA ARG A 55 33.91 33.12 3.44
C ARG A 55 33.27 32.52 2.20
N VAL A 56 33.52 33.10 1.03
CA VAL A 56 33.04 32.56 -0.25
C VAL A 56 33.72 31.23 -0.56
N THR A 57 35.04 31.11 -0.38
CA THR A 57 35.73 29.83 -0.61
C THR A 57 35.24 28.74 0.34
N ALA A 58 35.07 29.04 1.63
CA ALA A 58 34.53 28.08 2.60
C ALA A 58 33.11 27.62 2.23
N MET A 59 32.23 28.54 1.81
CA MET A 59 30.88 28.15 1.34
C MET A 59 30.91 27.35 0.04
N ILE A 60 31.88 27.57 -0.85
CA ILE A 60 32.05 26.75 -2.06
C ILE A 60 32.45 25.32 -1.66
N GLU A 61 33.43 25.16 -0.76
CA GLU A 61 33.86 23.86 -0.26
C GLU A 61 32.72 23.10 0.44
N GLU A 62 31.92 23.78 1.27
CA GLU A 62 30.72 23.19 1.89
C GLU A 62 29.69 22.76 0.85
N ASN A 63 29.46 23.57 -0.19
CA ASN A 63 28.55 23.19 -1.28
C ASN A 63 29.05 21.99 -2.07
N GLU A 64 30.36 21.89 -2.33
CA GLU A 64 30.95 20.72 -3.00
C GLU A 64 30.77 19.45 -2.16
N LEU A 65 30.99 19.53 -0.83
CA LEU A 65 30.73 18.41 0.08
C LEU A 65 29.26 18.00 0.08
N LEU A 66 28.34 18.97 0.17
CA LEU A 66 26.90 18.69 0.10
C LEU A 66 26.53 18.07 -1.26
N GLN A 67 27.08 18.56 -2.36
CA GLN A 67 26.84 18.01 -3.69
C GLN A 67 27.28 16.55 -3.77
N ASN A 68 28.46 16.21 -3.25
CA ASN A 68 28.93 14.82 -3.18
C ASN A 68 27.97 13.94 -2.37
N THR A 69 27.51 14.40 -1.20
CA THR A 69 26.55 13.62 -0.39
C THR A 69 25.22 13.41 -1.10
N VAL A 70 24.75 14.40 -1.87
CA VAL A 70 23.54 14.28 -2.68
C VAL A 70 23.74 13.26 -3.79
N ASP A 71 24.90 13.23 -4.43
CA ASP A 71 25.21 12.26 -5.48
C ASP A 71 25.29 10.83 -4.92
N ASP A 72 25.94 10.63 -3.76
CA ASP A 72 25.95 9.34 -3.05
C ASP A 72 24.51 8.86 -2.69
N LEU A 73 23.66 9.78 -2.21
CA LEU A 73 22.27 9.47 -1.88
C LEU A 73 21.45 9.14 -3.14
N ARG A 74 21.70 9.80 -4.27
CA ARG A 74 21.07 9.49 -5.55
C ARG A 74 21.46 8.08 -6.02
N GLU A 75 22.75 7.73 -5.95
CA GLU A 75 23.22 6.38 -6.30
C GLU A 75 22.59 5.31 -5.41
N ARG A 76 22.55 5.54 -4.09
CA ARG A 76 21.90 4.63 -3.15
C ARG A 76 20.40 4.47 -3.44
N THR A 77 19.72 5.55 -3.81
CA THR A 77 18.30 5.51 -4.19
C THR A 77 18.10 4.66 -5.44
N LEU A 78 18.93 4.84 -6.48
CA LEU A 78 18.87 4.02 -7.69
C LEU A 78 19.07 2.52 -7.42
N VAL A 79 19.98 2.18 -6.49
CA VAL A 79 20.19 0.78 -6.08
C VAL A 79 18.95 0.22 -5.38
N LEU A 80 18.38 0.97 -4.44
CA LEU A 80 17.18 0.55 -3.72
C LEU A 80 15.98 0.40 -4.66
N GLU A 81 15.80 1.33 -5.60
CA GLU A 81 14.76 1.22 -6.63
C GLU A 81 14.93 -0.07 -7.45
N LYS A 82 16.14 -0.37 -7.93
CA LYS A 82 16.40 -1.63 -8.65
C LYS A 82 16.07 -2.86 -7.81
N GLN A 83 16.41 -2.84 -6.51
CA GLN A 83 16.08 -3.93 -5.60
C GLN A 83 14.56 -4.06 -5.39
N CYS A 84 13.82 -2.97 -5.25
CA CYS A 84 12.36 -2.99 -5.17
C CYS A 84 11.74 -3.61 -6.43
N HIS A 85 12.16 -3.16 -7.62
CA HIS A 85 11.65 -3.71 -8.87
C HIS A 85 11.93 -5.21 -9.01
N GLU A 86 13.10 -5.67 -8.57
CA GLU A 86 13.47 -7.08 -8.58
C GLU A 86 12.63 -7.89 -7.58
N LYS A 87 12.38 -7.36 -6.38
CA LYS A 87 11.49 -8.00 -5.39
C LYS A 87 10.05 -8.07 -5.88
N ASP A 88 9.54 -7.01 -6.51
CA ASP A 88 8.21 -7.02 -7.12
C ASP A 88 8.10 -8.04 -8.26
N ARG A 89 9.17 -8.21 -9.04
CA ARG A 89 9.26 -9.24 -10.08
C ARG A 89 9.22 -10.64 -9.48
N GLN A 90 9.99 -10.89 -8.41
CA GLN A 90 10.00 -12.16 -7.69
C GLN A 90 8.62 -12.48 -7.08
N LEU A 91 7.97 -11.49 -6.47
CA LEU A 91 6.64 -11.65 -5.88
C LEU A 91 5.60 -11.96 -6.95
N ARG A 92 5.61 -11.25 -8.09
CA ARG A 92 4.73 -11.56 -9.22
C ARG A 92 4.96 -12.97 -9.77
N GLN A 93 6.21 -13.42 -9.84
CA GLN A 93 6.53 -14.77 -10.27
C GLN A 93 5.98 -15.83 -9.29
N SER A 94 6.22 -15.64 -8.00
CA SER A 94 5.70 -16.55 -6.95
C SER A 94 4.15 -16.59 -6.94
N GLN A 95 3.48 -15.47 -7.21
CA GLN A 95 2.02 -15.43 -7.35
C GLN A 95 1.52 -16.27 -8.53
N LEU A 96 2.22 -16.24 -9.67
CA LEU A 96 1.87 -17.07 -10.83
C LEU A 96 2.07 -18.55 -10.55
N GLU A 97 3.20 -18.92 -9.94
CA GLU A 97 3.50 -20.30 -9.53
C GLU A 97 2.45 -20.82 -8.53
N LEU A 98 2.04 -19.98 -7.56
CA LEU A 98 0.98 -20.32 -6.62
C LEU A 98 -0.37 -20.54 -7.33
N GLN A 99 -0.73 -19.70 -8.30
CA GLN A 99 -1.96 -19.90 -9.09
C GLN A 99 -1.91 -21.21 -9.88
N GLU A 100 -0.78 -21.54 -10.50
CA GLU A 100 -0.60 -22.79 -11.24
C GLU A 100 -0.74 -24.01 -10.31
N VAL A 101 -0.13 -23.98 -9.12
CA VAL A 101 -0.28 -25.03 -8.11
C VAL A 101 -1.72 -25.15 -7.59
N GLN A 102 -2.41 -24.02 -7.38
CA GLN A 102 -3.82 -24.07 -6.98
C GLN A 102 -4.71 -24.67 -8.07
N VAL A 103 -4.44 -24.36 -9.35
CA VAL A 103 -5.18 -24.96 -10.47
C VAL A 103 -4.89 -26.45 -10.57
N SER A 104 -3.63 -26.88 -10.46
CA SER A 104 -3.26 -28.30 -10.50
C SER A 104 -3.85 -29.08 -9.32
N HIS A 105 -3.85 -28.49 -8.11
CA HIS A 105 -4.51 -29.07 -6.95
C HIS A 105 -6.00 -29.27 -7.19
N ARG A 106 -6.73 -28.25 -7.67
CA ARG A 106 -8.17 -28.37 -8.00
C ARG A 106 -8.42 -29.47 -9.03
N GLN A 107 -7.55 -29.59 -10.05
CA GLN A 107 -7.65 -30.65 -11.06
C GLN A 107 -7.44 -32.05 -10.46
N LEU A 108 -6.45 -32.21 -9.58
CA LEU A 108 -6.21 -33.48 -8.89
C LEU A 108 -7.35 -33.83 -7.93
N THR A 109 -7.89 -32.84 -7.20
CA THR A 109 -9.07 -33.03 -6.35
C THR A 109 -10.29 -33.48 -7.16
N ALA A 110 -10.52 -32.89 -8.34
CA ALA A 110 -11.59 -33.32 -9.24
C ALA A 110 -11.39 -34.77 -9.71
N LYS A 111 -10.16 -35.15 -10.12
CA LYS A 111 -9.84 -36.54 -10.48
C LYS A 111 -10.03 -37.53 -9.34
N LEU A 112 -9.68 -37.14 -8.11
CA LEU A 112 -9.92 -37.98 -6.93
C LEU A 112 -11.41 -38.16 -6.66
N ALA A 113 -12.22 -37.12 -6.86
CA ALA A 113 -13.68 -37.23 -6.76
C ALA A 113 -14.25 -38.17 -7.83
N GLU A 114 -13.81 -38.04 -9.09
CA GLU A 114 -14.20 -38.95 -10.19
C GLU A 114 -13.85 -40.42 -9.86
N LEU A 115 -12.63 -40.71 -9.40
CA LEU A 115 -12.23 -42.06 -8.99
C LEU A 115 -13.04 -42.59 -7.80
N THR A 116 -13.41 -41.71 -6.85
CA THR A 116 -14.24 -42.07 -5.70
C THR A 116 -15.67 -42.40 -6.14
N GLU A 117 -16.22 -41.64 -7.08
CA GLU A 117 -17.51 -41.92 -7.71
C GLU A 117 -17.48 -43.22 -8.52
N GLU A 118 -16.44 -43.46 -9.33
CA GLU A 118 -16.24 -44.73 -10.06
C GLU A 118 -16.19 -45.93 -9.11
N HIS A 119 -15.44 -45.83 -8.00
CA HIS A 119 -15.40 -46.87 -6.98
C HIS A 119 -16.76 -47.09 -6.31
N SER A 120 -17.51 -46.01 -6.06
CA SER A 120 -18.87 -46.07 -5.49
C SER A 120 -19.88 -46.72 -6.46
N LEU A 121 -19.76 -46.44 -7.77
CA LEU A 121 -20.56 -47.08 -8.80
C LEU A 121 -20.21 -48.56 -8.99
N GLN A 122 -18.94 -48.95 -8.82
CA GLN A 122 -18.52 -50.35 -8.80
C GLN A 122 -19.08 -51.11 -7.60
N THR A 123 -19.27 -50.46 -6.45
CA THR A 123 -19.92 -51.05 -5.28
C THR A 123 -21.45 -51.13 -5.40
N LEU A 124 -22.07 -50.26 -6.22
CA LEU A 124 -23.52 -50.25 -6.46
C LEU A 124 -23.96 -51.09 -7.67
N SER A 125 -23.05 -51.49 -8.55
CA SER A 125 -23.33 -52.49 -9.59
C SER A 125 -23.59 -53.84 -8.90
N PRO A 126 -24.74 -54.51 -9.13
CA PRO A 126 -24.99 -55.83 -8.57
C PRO A 126 -23.96 -56.80 -9.17
N HIS A 127 -22.89 -57.05 -8.41
CA HIS A 127 -21.91 -58.05 -8.77
C HIS A 127 -22.64 -59.40 -8.76
N PRO A 128 -22.49 -60.26 -9.78
CA PRO A 128 -23.13 -61.57 -9.83
C PRO A 128 -22.77 -62.47 -8.62
N SER A 129 -21.79 -62.09 -7.81
CA SER A 129 -21.47 -62.73 -6.54
C SER A 129 -22.62 -62.71 -5.54
N ASN A 130 -23.43 -61.63 -5.45
CA ASN A 130 -24.46 -61.56 -4.42
C ASN A 130 -25.65 -62.48 -4.71
N LEU A 131 -26.10 -62.55 -5.96
CA LEU A 131 -27.19 -63.46 -6.33
C LEU A 131 -26.74 -64.93 -6.34
N LEU A 132 -25.50 -65.20 -6.77
CA LEU A 132 -24.95 -66.57 -6.70
C LEU A 132 -24.82 -67.04 -5.26
N CYS A 133 -24.36 -66.17 -4.35
CA CYS A 133 -24.26 -66.52 -2.92
C CYS A 133 -25.64 -66.69 -2.27
N GLU A 134 -26.64 -65.87 -2.63
CA GLU A 134 -28.03 -66.07 -2.18
C GLU A 134 -28.67 -67.35 -2.73
N ILE A 135 -28.38 -67.72 -3.99
CA ILE A 135 -28.88 -68.97 -4.59
C ILE A 135 -28.19 -70.19 -3.96
N GLU A 136 -26.88 -70.13 -3.71
CA GLU A 136 -26.14 -71.18 -3.00
C GLU A 136 -26.70 -71.38 -1.58
N GLN A 137 -26.91 -70.29 -0.84
CA GLN A 137 -27.52 -70.35 0.50
C GLN A 137 -28.95 -70.89 0.46
N SER A 138 -29.75 -70.52 -0.54
CA SER A 138 -31.12 -71.04 -0.69
C SER A 138 -31.14 -72.52 -1.09
N MET A 139 -30.19 -72.97 -1.91
CA MET A 139 -30.08 -74.38 -2.28
C MET A 139 -29.63 -75.24 -1.10
N GLU A 140 -28.63 -74.81 -0.35
CA GLU A 140 -28.19 -75.50 0.88
C GLU A 140 -29.35 -75.60 1.89
N GLN A 141 -30.17 -74.55 1.99
CA GLN A 141 -31.33 -74.54 2.90
C GLN A 141 -32.44 -75.50 2.44
N GLU A 142 -32.67 -75.65 1.13
CA GLU A 142 -33.65 -76.61 0.58
C GLU A 142 -33.16 -78.06 0.75
N GLU A 143 -31.86 -78.34 0.56
CA GLU A 143 -31.27 -79.66 0.81
C GLU A 143 -31.43 -80.07 2.29
N GLN A 144 -31.14 -79.17 3.23
CA GLN A 144 -31.34 -79.47 4.65
C GLN A 144 -32.81 -79.70 5.03
N GLU A 145 -33.75 -79.02 4.35
CA GLU A 145 -35.18 -79.25 4.57
C GLU A 145 -35.61 -80.63 4.05
N GLN A 146 -35.08 -81.07 2.90
CA GLN A 146 -35.29 -82.43 2.39
C GLN A 146 -34.69 -83.50 3.31
N GLU A 147 -33.47 -83.30 3.81
CA GLU A 147 -32.85 -84.21 4.79
C GLU A 147 -33.68 -84.32 6.07
N ARG A 148 -34.23 -83.20 6.56
CA ARG A 148 -35.11 -83.16 7.73
C ARG A 148 -36.41 -83.92 7.50
N GLU A 149 -37.00 -83.81 6.30
CA GLU A 149 -38.19 -84.59 5.93
C GLU A 149 -37.89 -86.09 5.80
N GLN A 150 -36.73 -86.44 5.25
CA GLN A 150 -36.29 -87.83 5.12
C GLN A 150 -36.01 -88.46 6.48
N LEU A 151 -35.36 -87.75 7.40
CA LEU A 151 -35.19 -88.17 8.79
C LEU A 151 -36.53 -88.37 9.50
N ARG A 152 -37.53 -87.52 9.21
CA ARG A 152 -38.89 -87.66 9.78
C ARG A 152 -39.60 -88.92 9.29
N LEU A 153 -39.43 -89.28 8.02
CA LEU A 153 -39.92 -90.54 7.45
C LEU A 153 -39.26 -91.75 8.12
N GLN A 154 -37.93 -91.76 8.24
CA GLN A 154 -37.19 -92.84 8.91
C GLN A 154 -37.59 -92.99 10.38
N LEU A 155 -37.80 -91.89 11.10
CA LEU A 155 -38.26 -91.91 12.48
C LEU A 155 -39.66 -92.55 12.62
N TRP A 156 -40.54 -92.29 11.66
CA TRP A 156 -41.86 -92.89 11.61
C TRP A 156 -41.81 -94.39 11.31
N GLU A 157 -40.96 -94.82 10.38
CA GLU A 157 -40.71 -96.25 10.12
C GLU A 157 -40.20 -96.97 11.37
N ALA A 158 -39.19 -96.40 12.04
CA ALA A 158 -38.66 -96.93 13.29
C ALA A 158 -39.71 -97.02 14.40
N TYR A 159 -40.60 -96.02 14.51
CA TYR A 159 -41.72 -96.05 15.45
C TYR A 159 -42.68 -97.22 15.18
N CYS A 160 -43.03 -97.45 13.92
CA CYS A 160 -43.88 -98.57 13.52
C CYS A 160 -43.21 -99.93 13.82
N GLU A 161 -41.91 -100.05 13.56
CA GLU A 161 -41.11 -101.25 13.86
C GLU A 161 -41.03 -101.55 15.37
N VAL A 162 -40.74 -100.55 16.21
CA VAL A 162 -40.68 -100.70 17.67
C VAL A 162 -42.03 -101.15 18.24
N ARG A 163 -43.13 -100.58 17.73
CA ARG A 163 -44.48 -100.97 18.15
C ARG A 163 -44.81 -102.42 17.75
N SER A 164 -44.35 -102.86 16.57
CA SER A 164 -44.43 -104.26 16.14
C SER A 164 -43.60 -105.18 17.04
N LEU A 165 -42.36 -104.82 17.38
CA LEU A 165 -41.52 -105.61 18.30
C LEU A 165 -42.15 -105.74 19.69
N CYS A 166 -42.75 -104.67 20.23
CA CYS A 166 -43.49 -104.69 21.49
C CYS A 166 -44.72 -105.62 21.45
N SER A 167 -45.42 -105.71 20.30
CA SER A 167 -46.54 -106.64 20.16
C SER A 167 -46.08 -108.10 20.03
N HIS A 168 -44.95 -108.36 19.37
CA HIS A 168 -44.34 -109.70 19.28
C HIS A 168 -43.80 -110.19 20.64
N LEU A 169 -43.21 -109.30 21.45
CA LEU A 169 -42.74 -109.63 22.80
C LEU A 169 -43.92 -109.87 23.77
N ARG A 170 -45.04 -109.15 23.61
CA ARG A 170 -46.27 -109.39 24.38
C ARG A 170 -47.02 -110.67 23.96
N GLY A 171 -46.83 -111.10 22.72
CA GLY A 171 -47.50 -112.28 22.14
C GLY A 171 -46.86 -113.64 22.48
N ASN A 172 -45.72 -113.66 23.17
CA ASN A 172 -45.00 -114.90 23.51
C ASN A 172 -45.06 -115.29 25.01
N ASP A 173 -45.74 -114.52 25.87
CA ASP A 173 -46.04 -114.93 27.25
C ASP A 173 -47.53 -115.31 27.42
N VAL A 174 -47.74 -116.61 27.52
CA VAL A 174 -48.99 -117.39 27.45
C VAL A 174 -49.75 -117.41 28.80
N THR A 175 -51.05 -117.71 28.75
CA THR A 175 -51.95 -118.16 29.85
C THR A 175 -52.45 -117.15 30.89
N ASP A 176 -53.79 -116.97 30.86
CA ASP A 176 -54.74 -117.13 31.97
C ASP A 176 -54.29 -116.72 33.39
N SER A 177 -54.71 -115.52 33.83
CA SER A 177 -55.23 -115.34 35.20
C SER A 177 -55.93 -114.00 35.36
N ALA A 178 -57.19 -114.12 35.79
CA ALA A 178 -58.12 -113.07 36.13
C ALA A 178 -57.65 -112.15 37.26
N LEU A 179 -58.00 -110.87 37.20
CA LEU A 179 -59.05 -110.22 38.02
C LEU A 179 -58.97 -108.70 37.83
N SER A 180 -60.14 -108.10 37.65
CA SER A 180 -60.42 -106.71 37.28
C SER A 180 -60.03 -105.67 38.33
N THR A 181 -59.64 -104.47 37.90
CA THR A 181 -60.42 -103.22 38.11
C THR A 181 -59.76 -102.09 37.30
N ASP A 182 -60.47 -101.62 36.28
CA ASP A 182 -61.11 -100.29 36.24
C ASP A 182 -60.12 -99.15 35.98
N SER A 183 -59.99 -98.78 34.71
CA SER A 183 -60.05 -97.39 34.28
C SER A 183 -60.22 -97.35 32.76
N SER A 184 -61.40 -96.90 32.36
CA SER A 184 -61.78 -96.55 31.01
C SER A 184 -60.97 -95.37 30.47
N MET A 185 -60.36 -95.52 29.29
CA MET A 185 -60.49 -94.51 28.25
C MET A 185 -60.24 -95.16 26.90
N ASP A 186 -61.30 -95.12 26.10
CA ASP A 186 -61.35 -95.37 24.68
C ASP A 186 -60.43 -94.41 23.93
N GLU A 187 -59.83 -94.93 22.86
CA GLU A 187 -59.64 -94.30 21.54
C GLU A 187 -58.61 -95.15 20.79
N SER A 188 -59.12 -96.21 20.16
CA SER A 188 -58.49 -96.69 18.95
C SER A 188 -58.93 -95.74 17.84
N SER A 189 -58.03 -94.94 17.26
CA SER A 189 -58.00 -94.63 15.82
C SER A 189 -56.75 -93.85 15.39
N GLU A 190 -56.14 -94.36 14.32
CA GLU A 190 -55.60 -93.59 13.19
C GLU A 190 -54.54 -92.51 13.44
N THR A 191 -53.26 -92.90 13.34
CA THR A 191 -52.22 -91.99 12.83
C THR A 191 -51.60 -92.59 11.56
N SER A 192 -52.37 -92.59 10.47
CA SER A 192 -51.87 -92.91 9.12
C SER A 192 -51.26 -91.68 8.44
N SER A 193 -50.45 -90.90 9.17
CA SER A 193 -49.81 -89.69 8.63
C SER A 193 -48.48 -89.42 9.35
N VAL A 194 -47.41 -89.25 8.55
CA VAL A 194 -46.04 -88.87 8.96
C VAL A 194 -46.00 -87.50 9.68
N LYS A 195 -47.06 -86.68 9.51
CA LYS A 195 -47.11 -85.33 10.07
C LYS A 195 -47.54 -85.27 11.54
N ASP A 196 -48.09 -86.35 12.11
CA ASP A 196 -48.64 -86.33 13.48
C ASP A 196 -48.06 -87.44 14.36
N VAL A 197 -46.73 -87.52 14.46
CA VAL A 197 -46.06 -88.27 15.54
C VAL A 197 -45.91 -87.31 16.73
N PRO A 198 -46.69 -87.48 17.82
CA PRO A 198 -46.56 -86.62 18.99
C PRO A 198 -45.15 -86.74 19.57
N THR A 199 -44.54 -85.62 19.94
CA THR A 199 -43.21 -85.57 20.53
C THR A 199 -43.18 -86.46 21.78
N GLY A 200 -42.45 -87.56 21.73
CA GLY A 200 -42.35 -88.52 22.82
C GLY A 200 -43.15 -89.83 22.66
N SER A 201 -43.93 -90.03 21.59
CA SER A 201 -44.60 -91.32 21.35
C SER A 201 -43.61 -92.46 21.07
N LEU A 202 -42.55 -92.19 20.29
CA LEU A 202 -41.39 -93.08 20.14
C LEU A 202 -40.72 -93.32 21.48
N HIS A 203 -40.58 -92.29 22.32
CA HIS A 203 -40.00 -92.42 23.64
C HIS A 203 -40.84 -93.32 24.56
N THR A 204 -42.17 -93.24 24.52
CA THR A 204 -43.05 -94.15 25.27
C THR A 204 -43.02 -95.58 24.76
N SER A 205 -43.01 -95.79 23.45
CA SER A 205 -42.88 -97.13 22.84
C SER A 205 -41.50 -97.75 23.12
N LEU A 206 -40.43 -96.93 23.10
CA LEU A 206 -39.08 -97.33 23.49
C LEU A 206 -38.97 -97.56 25.00
N LEU A 207 -39.69 -96.83 25.85
CA LEU A 207 -39.74 -97.10 27.29
C LEU A 207 -40.46 -98.42 27.60
N GLU A 208 -41.48 -98.78 26.83
CA GLU A 208 -42.16 -100.07 26.95
C GLU A 208 -41.29 -101.22 26.42
N LEU A 209 -40.62 -101.03 25.27
CA LEU A 209 -39.58 -101.94 24.76
C LEU A 209 -38.44 -102.08 25.77
N ARG A 210 -38.01 -100.96 26.38
CA ARG A 210 -37.01 -100.91 27.45
C ARG A 210 -37.48 -101.65 28.68
N ARG A 211 -38.73 -101.54 29.13
CA ARG A 211 -39.22 -102.33 30.28
C ARG A 211 -39.18 -103.84 29.98
N LEU A 212 -39.53 -104.23 28.75
CA LEU A 212 -39.50 -105.62 28.29
C LEU A 212 -38.06 -106.16 28.08
N THR A 213 -37.14 -105.32 27.61
CA THR A 213 -35.71 -105.67 27.44
C THR A 213 -34.89 -105.49 28.73
N GLN A 214 -35.26 -104.60 29.65
CA GLN A 214 -34.60 -104.37 30.95
C GLN A 214 -34.90 -105.49 31.95
N ASN A 215 -36.02 -106.22 31.78
CA ASN A 215 -36.23 -107.54 32.42
C ASN A 215 -35.32 -108.65 31.84
N LEU A 216 -34.73 -108.44 30.66
CA LEU A 216 -33.74 -109.31 30.02
C LEU A 216 -32.29 -108.77 30.15
N LEU A 217 -32.12 -107.53 30.61
CA LEU A 217 -30.86 -106.79 30.75
C LEU A 217 -30.67 -106.27 32.20
N ASP A 218 -30.83 -107.13 33.21
CA ASP A 218 -30.02 -107.03 34.44
C ASP A 218 -28.55 -107.45 34.18
N GLY A 219 -28.24 -107.86 32.94
CA GLY A 219 -26.89 -107.97 32.41
C GLY A 219 -26.55 -106.77 31.55
N ASN A 220 -25.75 -105.86 32.10
CA ASN A 220 -24.84 -104.96 31.38
C ASN A 220 -25.48 -103.85 30.54
N GLU A 221 -25.17 -102.58 30.85
CA GLU A 221 -24.15 -101.85 30.07
C GLU A 221 -24.01 -100.40 30.52
N SER A 222 -22.80 -99.95 30.30
CA SER A 222 -22.26 -98.65 30.62
C SER A 222 -22.77 -97.58 29.64
N THR A 223 -22.88 -96.36 30.16
CA THR A 223 -22.43 -95.09 29.54
C THR A 223 -22.28 -95.03 28.02
N GLY A 224 -23.03 -94.14 27.36
CA GLY A 224 -22.82 -93.88 25.93
C GLY A 224 -23.66 -92.72 25.37
N SER A 225 -23.59 -91.54 25.96
CA SER A 225 -24.06 -90.30 25.31
C SER A 225 -23.29 -89.11 25.87
N ARG A 226 -22.13 -88.82 25.27
CA ARG A 226 -21.30 -87.64 25.57
C ARG A 226 -20.65 -86.99 24.34
N ARG A 227 -20.73 -87.58 23.14
CA ARG A 227 -19.98 -87.06 21.98
C ARG A 227 -20.76 -86.05 21.12
N SER A 228 -22.08 -86.16 21.04
CA SER A 228 -22.89 -85.25 20.18
C SER A 228 -23.07 -83.84 20.77
N ASP A 229 -23.08 -83.71 22.10
CA ASP A 229 -23.19 -82.41 22.78
C ASP A 229 -21.83 -81.69 22.87
N GLU A 230 -20.73 -82.43 22.79
CA GLU A 230 -19.37 -81.90 22.85
C GLU A 230 -18.99 -81.21 21.52
N GLU A 231 -19.30 -81.83 20.38
CA GLU A 231 -19.05 -81.26 19.04
C GLU A 231 -19.88 -79.98 18.77
N ALA A 232 -21.15 -79.94 19.20
CA ALA A 232 -22.00 -78.75 19.02
C ALA A 232 -21.55 -77.55 19.88
N LEU A 233 -21.03 -77.82 21.08
CA LEU A 233 -20.45 -76.79 21.95
C LEU A 233 -19.09 -76.31 21.40
N GLU A 234 -18.28 -77.21 20.83
CA GLU A 234 -17.02 -76.85 20.17
C GLU A 234 -17.25 -75.92 18.96
N GLU A 235 -18.27 -76.17 18.15
CA GLU A 235 -18.65 -75.32 17.02
C GLU A 235 -19.13 -73.92 17.47
N GLN A 236 -19.90 -73.84 18.55
CA GLN A 236 -20.37 -72.56 19.11
C GLN A 236 -19.21 -71.77 19.75
N VAL A 237 -18.26 -72.45 20.39
CA VAL A 237 -17.03 -71.84 20.89
C VAL A 237 -16.15 -71.35 19.74
N ARG A 238 -16.05 -72.11 18.64
CA ARG A 238 -15.33 -71.68 17.43
C ARG A 238 -15.96 -70.41 16.85
N LYS A 239 -17.29 -70.38 16.71
CA LYS A 239 -18.02 -69.24 16.17
C LYS A 239 -17.90 -67.98 17.04
N MET A 240 -18.04 -68.10 18.37
CA MET A 240 -17.78 -66.98 19.28
C MET A 240 -16.31 -66.55 19.28
N GLY A 241 -15.38 -67.49 19.04
CA GLY A 241 -13.96 -67.21 18.85
C GLY A 241 -13.71 -66.37 17.59
N GLU A 242 -14.38 -66.70 16.49
CA GLU A 242 -14.34 -65.93 15.23
C GLU A 242 -14.95 -64.54 15.40
N GLU A 243 -16.11 -64.42 16.04
CA GLU A 243 -16.74 -63.11 16.33
C GLU A 243 -15.86 -62.24 17.25
N LEU A 244 -15.23 -62.83 18.27
CA LEU A 244 -14.25 -62.13 19.12
C LEU A 244 -13.00 -61.69 18.36
N GLN A 245 -12.58 -62.48 17.37
CA GLN A 245 -11.46 -62.17 16.51
C GLN A 245 -11.80 -61.00 15.56
N GLU A 246 -12.98 -61.02 14.94
CA GLU A 246 -13.47 -59.91 14.11
C GLU A 246 -13.60 -58.60 14.89
N VAL A 247 -14.17 -58.64 16.10
CA VAL A 247 -14.26 -57.45 16.96
C VAL A 247 -12.88 -56.92 17.34
N ARG A 248 -11.90 -57.81 17.56
CA ARG A 248 -10.52 -57.42 17.84
C ARG A 248 -9.86 -56.75 16.64
N GLU A 249 -10.04 -57.30 15.44
CA GLU A 249 -9.51 -56.73 14.20
C GLU A 249 -10.12 -55.36 13.89
N LEU A 250 -11.42 -55.19 14.11
CA LEU A 250 -12.09 -53.88 13.98
C LEU A 250 -11.60 -52.87 15.02
N TYR A 251 -11.39 -53.30 16.27
CA TYR A 251 -10.82 -52.44 17.32
C TYR A 251 -9.38 -52.03 16.99
N GLU A 252 -8.56 -52.95 16.49
CA GLU A 252 -7.20 -52.66 16.04
C GLU A 252 -7.20 -51.69 14.84
N ALA A 253 -8.09 -51.87 13.87
CA ALA A 253 -8.27 -50.95 12.75
C ALA A 253 -8.68 -49.54 13.20
N GLU A 254 -9.61 -49.42 14.15
CA GLU A 254 -9.99 -48.13 14.73
C GLU A 254 -8.85 -47.52 15.57
N GLN A 255 -8.05 -48.32 16.28
CA GLN A 255 -6.81 -47.85 16.92
C GLN A 255 -5.80 -47.31 15.91
N HIS A 256 -5.63 -47.96 14.77
CA HIS A 256 -4.73 -47.48 13.72
C HIS A 256 -5.23 -46.18 13.09
N LYS A 257 -6.54 -46.04 12.83
CA LYS A 257 -7.13 -44.79 12.35
C LYS A 257 -7.01 -43.66 13.35
N THR A 258 -7.26 -43.92 14.63
CA THR A 258 -7.12 -42.90 15.69
C THR A 258 -5.68 -42.43 15.83
N ARG A 259 -4.69 -43.34 15.76
CA ARG A 259 -3.26 -42.96 15.71
C ARG A 259 -2.92 -42.11 14.48
N GLY A 260 -3.40 -42.49 13.30
CA GLY A 260 -3.23 -41.69 12.07
C GLY A 260 -3.80 -40.27 12.21
N ASN A 261 -5.02 -40.17 12.76
CA ASN A 261 -5.67 -38.87 13.03
C ASN A 261 -4.88 -38.04 14.06
N GLU A 262 -4.32 -38.66 15.10
CA GLU A 262 -3.47 -37.97 16.09
C GLU A 262 -2.17 -37.44 15.45
N GLU A 263 -1.55 -38.21 14.56
CA GLU A 263 -0.36 -37.79 13.81
C GLU A 263 -0.66 -36.63 12.86
N GLU A 264 -1.79 -36.68 12.14
CA GLU A 264 -2.26 -35.58 11.28
C GLU A 264 -2.58 -34.32 12.10
N LEU A 265 -3.23 -34.46 13.27
CA LEU A 265 -3.49 -33.35 14.18
C LEU A 265 -2.20 -32.72 14.68
N LEU A 266 -1.19 -33.53 15.04
CA LEU A 266 0.14 -33.04 15.43
C LEU A 266 0.83 -32.33 14.26
N GLN A 267 0.72 -32.85 13.04
CA GLN A 267 1.28 -32.22 11.86
C GLN A 267 0.63 -30.86 11.57
N MET A 268 -0.70 -30.78 11.63
CA MET A 268 -1.44 -29.52 11.50
C MET A 268 -1.11 -28.54 12.63
N HIS A 269 -0.99 -29.03 13.86
CA HIS A 269 -0.59 -28.21 15.01
C HIS A 269 0.82 -27.62 14.82
N ASN A 270 1.78 -28.43 14.35
CA ASN A 270 3.12 -27.97 14.04
C ASN A 270 3.13 -26.93 12.90
N GLN A 271 2.33 -27.14 11.85
CA GLN A 271 2.18 -26.14 10.78
C GLN A 271 1.56 -24.84 11.29
N MET A 272 0.51 -24.90 12.11
CA MET A 272 -0.07 -23.72 12.75
C MET A 272 0.93 -22.99 13.66
N ALA A 273 1.78 -23.72 14.38
CA ALA A 273 2.83 -23.14 15.22
C ALA A 273 3.89 -22.39 14.38
N LEU A 274 4.35 -22.98 13.27
CA LEU A 274 5.29 -22.32 12.35
C LEU A 274 4.70 -21.06 11.73
N LEU A 275 3.46 -21.13 11.23
CA LEU A 275 2.76 -19.98 10.67
C LEU A 275 2.51 -18.90 11.73
N SER A 276 2.25 -19.28 12.99
CA SER A 276 2.09 -18.32 14.09
C SER A 276 3.39 -17.58 14.38
N ILE A 277 4.53 -18.27 14.35
CA ILE A 277 5.86 -17.64 14.51
C ILE A 277 6.15 -16.67 13.35
N GLU A 278 5.82 -17.05 12.11
CA GLU A 278 6.00 -16.20 10.94
C GLU A 278 5.09 -14.95 10.99
N ILE A 279 3.84 -15.09 11.42
CA ILE A 279 2.94 -13.94 11.64
C ILE A 279 3.51 -13.02 12.72
N CYS A 280 4.06 -13.57 13.81
CA CYS A 280 4.71 -12.78 14.85
C CYS A 280 5.93 -12.03 14.33
N SER A 281 6.83 -12.68 13.59
CA SER A 281 8.03 -12.03 13.04
C SER A 281 7.67 -10.91 12.05
N LEU A 282 6.71 -11.16 11.15
CA LEU A 282 6.22 -10.17 10.19
C LEU A 282 5.54 -8.99 10.89
N ARG A 283 4.79 -9.24 11.98
CA ARG A 283 4.22 -8.15 12.79
C ARG A 283 5.30 -7.29 13.41
N GLU A 284 6.30 -7.88 14.05
CA GLU A 284 7.40 -7.13 14.64
C GLU A 284 8.19 -6.33 13.60
N GLU A 285 8.43 -6.90 12.43
CA GLU A 285 9.09 -6.19 11.33
C GLU A 285 8.24 -5.01 10.82
N ASN A 286 6.93 -5.19 10.67
CA ASN A 286 6.00 -4.12 10.30
C ASN A 286 5.99 -3.00 11.37
N GLU A 287 6.01 -3.36 12.65
CA GLU A 287 6.06 -2.42 13.77
C GLU A 287 7.38 -1.64 13.81
N ARG A 288 8.51 -2.31 13.54
CA ARG A 288 9.81 -1.66 13.36
C ARG A 288 9.80 -0.70 12.18
N MET A 289 9.23 -1.10 11.05
CA MET A 289 9.14 -0.23 9.85
C MET A 289 8.24 0.98 10.10
N ARG A 290 7.12 0.83 10.81
CA ARG A 290 6.28 1.96 11.24
C ARG A 290 7.00 2.88 12.21
N ALA A 291 7.66 2.34 13.23
CA ALA A 291 8.46 3.14 14.16
C ALA A 291 9.56 3.91 13.44
N MET A 292 10.24 3.30 12.47
CA MET A 292 11.21 4.00 11.64
C MET A 292 10.58 5.05 10.71
N ALA A 293 9.36 4.83 10.22
CA ALA A 293 8.63 5.79 9.39
C ALA A 293 8.14 6.99 10.22
N ASP A 294 7.69 6.78 11.46
CA ASP A 294 7.28 7.82 12.41
C ASP A 294 8.49 8.64 12.90
N VAL A 295 9.66 8.01 13.07
CA VAL A 295 10.94 8.70 13.33
C VAL A 295 11.48 9.38 12.06
N ARG A 296 11.02 8.98 10.88
CA ARG A 296 11.27 9.64 9.59
C ARG A 296 10.41 10.89 9.40
N GLU A 297 10.15 11.65 10.47
CA GLU A 297 9.97 13.09 10.27
C GLU A 297 11.16 13.59 9.42
N PRO A 298 10.93 14.50 8.44
CA PRO A 298 12.04 15.02 7.65
C PRO A 298 13.09 15.52 8.63
N SER A 299 14.33 15.00 8.51
CA SER A 299 15.45 15.28 9.40
C SER A 299 15.41 16.73 9.86
N GLU A 300 15.62 17.02 11.14
CA GLU A 300 15.62 18.40 11.65
C GLU A 300 16.50 19.33 10.80
N GLN A 301 17.58 18.78 10.22
CA GLN A 301 18.45 19.47 9.26
C GLN A 301 17.75 19.80 7.94
N LEU A 302 16.95 18.88 7.38
CA LEU A 302 16.14 19.13 6.19
C LEU A 302 15.06 20.19 6.47
N GLN A 303 14.40 20.12 7.64
CA GLN A 303 13.43 21.14 8.04
C GLN A 303 14.09 22.52 8.26
N SER A 304 15.31 22.56 8.80
CA SER A 304 16.09 23.79 8.91
C SER A 304 16.44 24.35 7.52
N ALA A 305 16.95 23.50 6.62
CA ALA A 305 17.31 23.91 5.26
C ALA A 305 16.10 24.42 4.45
N ILE A 306 14.93 23.82 4.64
CA ILE A 306 13.67 24.30 4.03
C ILE A 306 13.34 25.70 4.55
N ARG A 307 13.40 25.93 5.87
CA ARG A 307 13.16 27.24 6.48
C ARG A 307 14.14 28.30 5.98
N ASP A 308 15.44 27.98 5.94
CA ASP A 308 16.48 28.89 5.46
C ASP A 308 16.28 29.26 3.98
N ARG A 309 15.91 28.28 3.15
CA ARG A 309 15.56 28.51 1.74
C ARG A 309 14.35 29.44 1.62
N ASP A 310 13.31 29.20 2.39
CA ASP A 310 12.07 29.98 2.32
C ASP A 310 12.30 31.43 2.78
N ASP A 311 13.12 31.64 3.83
CA ASP A 311 13.58 32.95 4.28
C ASP A 311 14.42 33.68 3.22
N ALA A 312 15.33 32.96 2.53
CA ALA A 312 16.11 33.51 1.44
C ALA A 312 15.22 33.93 0.25
N ILE A 313 14.21 33.12 -0.08
CA ILE A 313 13.22 33.46 -1.11
C ILE A 313 12.43 34.71 -0.71
N ALA A 314 12.00 34.82 0.55
CA ALA A 314 11.29 36.01 1.04
C ALA A 314 12.15 37.28 0.95
N LYS A 315 13.43 37.20 1.36
CA LYS A 315 14.39 38.32 1.23
C LYS A 315 14.63 38.70 -0.23
N LYS A 316 14.78 37.72 -1.12
CA LYS A 316 14.92 37.96 -2.56
C LYS A 316 13.71 38.72 -3.12
N LYS A 317 12.49 38.25 -2.82
CA LYS A 317 11.25 38.92 -3.24
C LYS A 317 11.17 40.36 -2.70
N ALA A 318 11.58 40.60 -1.46
CA ALA A 318 11.62 41.93 -0.87
C ALA A 318 12.56 42.88 -1.65
N VAL A 319 13.77 42.41 -1.97
CA VAL A 319 14.74 43.18 -2.77
C VAL A 319 14.23 43.42 -4.19
N GLU A 320 13.59 42.43 -4.82
CA GLU A 320 12.97 42.58 -6.14
C GLU A 320 11.85 43.62 -6.15
N MET A 321 11.04 43.69 -5.09
CA MET A 321 10.01 44.73 -4.94
C MET A 321 10.63 46.13 -4.79
N GLU A 322 11.66 46.30 -3.96
CA GLU A 322 12.35 47.58 -3.83
C GLU A 322 13.06 47.99 -5.14
N LEU A 323 13.62 47.03 -5.88
CA LEU A 323 14.21 47.28 -7.20
C LEU A 323 13.15 47.77 -8.19
N ALA A 324 11.98 47.15 -8.23
CA ALA A 324 10.87 47.57 -9.07
C ALA A 324 10.41 48.98 -8.71
N LYS A 325 10.34 49.30 -7.42
CA LYS A 325 10.02 50.65 -6.92
C LYS A 325 11.04 51.69 -7.35
N CYS A 326 12.34 51.44 -7.13
CA CYS A 326 13.41 52.32 -7.59
C CYS A 326 13.37 52.54 -9.11
N LYS A 327 13.03 51.51 -9.90
CA LYS A 327 12.86 51.64 -11.35
C LYS A 327 11.71 52.58 -11.70
N ILE A 328 10.57 52.48 -11.01
CA ILE A 328 9.43 53.39 -11.18
C ILE A 328 9.84 54.82 -10.82
N ASP A 329 10.56 55.01 -9.71
CA ASP A 329 11.04 56.34 -9.27
C ASP A 329 11.97 56.96 -10.33
N ILE A 330 12.91 56.19 -10.88
CA ILE A 330 13.79 56.64 -11.98
C ILE A 330 12.97 57.04 -13.22
N MET A 331 11.98 56.23 -13.61
CA MET A 331 11.12 56.55 -14.75
C MET A 331 10.31 57.83 -14.51
N SER A 332 9.81 58.04 -13.29
CA SER A 332 9.11 59.26 -12.90
C SER A 332 10.04 60.48 -12.93
N LEU A 333 11.23 60.37 -12.34
CA LEU A 333 12.25 61.43 -12.35
C LEU A 333 12.69 61.79 -13.77
N ASN A 334 12.86 60.79 -14.65
CA ASN A 334 13.20 61.03 -16.05
C ASN A 334 12.07 61.78 -16.78
N SER A 335 10.81 61.41 -16.55
CA SER A 335 9.66 62.16 -17.08
C SER A 335 9.68 63.62 -16.60
N GLN A 336 9.87 63.86 -15.31
CA GLN A 336 9.95 65.21 -14.76
C GLN A 336 11.11 66.01 -15.34
N LEU A 337 12.27 65.38 -15.56
CA LEU A 337 13.43 66.02 -16.19
C LEU A 337 13.12 66.42 -17.64
N LEU A 338 12.50 65.53 -18.42
CA LEU A 338 12.10 65.83 -19.80
C LEU A 338 11.11 67.00 -19.84
N ASP A 339 10.13 67.04 -18.94
CA ASP A 339 9.18 68.15 -18.84
C ASP A 339 9.88 69.47 -18.48
N ALA A 340 10.85 69.44 -17.55
CA ALA A 340 11.63 70.62 -17.17
C ALA A 340 12.51 71.12 -18.33
N ILE A 341 13.13 70.22 -19.08
CA ILE A 341 13.91 70.56 -20.29
C ILE A 341 12.98 71.20 -21.33
N GLN A 342 11.80 70.61 -21.56
CA GLN A 342 10.82 71.15 -22.51
C GLN A 342 10.34 72.54 -22.10
N GLN A 343 10.05 72.76 -20.81
CA GLN A 343 9.68 74.08 -20.29
C GLN A 343 10.81 75.10 -20.47
N LYS A 344 12.06 74.72 -20.17
CA LYS A 344 13.23 75.58 -20.37
C LYS A 344 13.42 75.94 -21.84
N LEU A 345 13.30 74.97 -22.75
CA LEU A 345 13.38 75.19 -24.19
C LEU A 345 12.32 76.19 -24.66
N ASN A 346 11.07 76.00 -24.23
CA ASN A 346 9.96 76.90 -24.58
C ASN A 346 10.22 78.34 -24.08
N LEU A 347 10.73 78.51 -22.85
CA LEU A 347 11.08 79.83 -22.31
C LEU A 347 12.25 80.47 -23.06
N SER A 348 13.28 79.70 -23.42
CA SER A 348 14.39 80.19 -24.24
C SER A 348 13.91 80.67 -25.60
N GLN A 349 13.02 79.92 -26.27
CA GLN A 349 12.43 80.33 -27.55
C GLN A 349 11.59 81.61 -27.42
N GLN A 350 10.82 81.75 -26.33
CA GLN A 350 10.07 82.98 -26.05
C GLN A 350 11.00 84.18 -25.83
N LEU A 351 12.13 83.99 -25.15
CA LEU A 351 13.12 85.04 -24.94
C LEU A 351 13.80 85.45 -26.25
N GLU A 352 14.16 84.50 -27.10
CA GLU A 352 14.72 84.76 -28.44
C GLU A 352 13.74 85.55 -29.31
N ALA A 353 12.47 85.13 -29.35
CA ALA A 353 11.43 85.88 -30.05
C ALA A 353 11.25 87.31 -29.52
N TRP A 354 11.27 87.48 -28.20
CA TRP A 354 11.21 88.80 -27.58
C TRP A 354 12.45 89.66 -27.91
N GLN A 355 13.63 89.05 -27.91
CA GLN A 355 14.87 89.71 -28.31
C GLN A 355 14.78 90.20 -29.76
N ASP A 356 14.33 89.37 -30.70
CA ASP A 356 14.15 89.75 -32.11
C ASP A 356 13.19 90.94 -32.25
N ASP A 357 12.07 90.92 -31.53
CA ASP A 357 11.09 92.01 -31.56
C ASP A 357 11.67 93.31 -30.99
N MET A 358 12.46 93.24 -29.92
CA MET A 358 13.16 94.41 -29.37
C MET A 358 14.21 94.96 -30.33
N HIS A 359 14.99 94.10 -31.00
CA HIS A 359 15.94 94.54 -32.04
C HIS A 359 15.21 95.25 -33.18
N ARG A 360 14.09 94.70 -33.66
CA ARG A 360 13.24 95.37 -34.68
C ARG A 360 12.73 96.73 -34.23
N VAL A 361 12.31 96.86 -32.97
CA VAL A 361 11.86 98.16 -32.41
C VAL A 361 13.01 99.15 -32.35
N ILE A 362 14.20 98.73 -31.93
CA ILE A 362 15.39 99.58 -31.90
C ILE A 362 15.77 100.04 -33.31
N ASP A 363 15.81 99.11 -34.28
CA ASP A 363 16.11 99.43 -35.68
C ASP A 363 15.09 100.41 -36.25
N GLN A 364 13.79 100.19 -36.00
CA GLN A 364 12.73 101.10 -36.42
C GLN A 364 12.91 102.50 -35.79
N GLN A 365 13.19 102.58 -34.48
CA GLN A 365 13.43 103.86 -33.81
C GLN A 365 14.67 104.58 -34.33
N LEU A 366 15.74 103.86 -34.68
CA LEU A 366 16.93 104.44 -35.29
C LEU A 366 16.63 104.98 -36.69
N MET A 367 15.87 104.23 -37.51
CA MET A 367 15.45 104.67 -38.83
C MET A 367 14.54 105.90 -38.76
N ASP A 368 13.57 105.92 -37.84
CA ASP A 368 12.67 107.05 -37.62
C ASP A 368 13.45 108.29 -37.17
N LYS A 369 14.40 108.14 -36.23
CA LYS A 369 15.29 109.23 -35.79
C LYS A 369 16.14 109.79 -36.92
N HIS A 370 16.76 108.93 -37.71
CA HIS A 370 17.50 109.38 -38.90
C HIS A 370 16.57 110.09 -39.87
N GLN A 371 15.37 109.57 -40.13
CA GLN A 371 14.42 110.21 -41.02
C GLN A 371 13.96 111.58 -40.51
N ASP A 372 13.76 111.74 -39.19
CA ASP A 372 13.45 113.02 -38.55
C ASP A 372 14.64 113.99 -38.59
N GLU A 373 15.87 113.51 -38.36
CA GLU A 373 17.10 114.29 -38.53
C GLU A 373 17.25 114.78 -39.98
N TRP A 374 17.04 113.89 -40.96
CA TRP A 374 17.07 114.22 -42.39
C TRP A 374 15.96 115.21 -42.77
N ARG A 375 14.74 115.04 -42.25
CA ARG A 375 13.63 116.00 -42.46
C ARG A 375 13.92 117.35 -41.81
N SER A 376 14.58 117.38 -40.65
CA SER A 376 14.98 118.61 -39.95
C SER A 376 16.10 119.34 -40.68
N VAL A 377 17.09 118.61 -41.22
CA VAL A 377 18.16 119.16 -42.08
C VAL A 377 17.60 119.67 -43.41
N HIS A 378 16.67 118.95 -44.05
CA HIS A 378 15.99 119.44 -45.25
C HIS A 378 15.05 120.62 -44.95
N ALA A 379 14.35 120.65 -43.81
CA ALA A 379 13.52 121.78 -43.40
C ALA A 379 14.36 123.04 -43.08
N ALA A 380 15.57 122.87 -42.54
CA ALA A 380 16.52 123.97 -42.30
C ALA A 380 17.13 124.52 -43.61
N LEU A 381 17.27 123.70 -44.66
CA LEU A 381 17.81 124.10 -45.97
C LEU A 381 16.75 124.64 -46.95
N SER A 382 15.45 124.40 -46.70
CA SER A 382 14.34 124.76 -47.61
C SER A 382 13.33 125.77 -47.04
N GLY A 383 13.73 126.69 -46.14
CA GLY A 383 12.76 127.61 -45.51
C GLY A 383 13.28 128.92 -44.96
N SER A 384 13.72 129.84 -45.84
CA SER A 384 13.53 131.28 -45.59
C SER A 384 12.13 131.69 -46.03
N SER A 385 11.44 132.40 -45.14
CA SER A 385 10.19 133.17 -45.32
C SER A 385 8.84 132.52 -44.99
N ARG A 386 8.18 133.22 -44.03
CA ARG A 386 6.75 133.58 -43.92
C ARG A 386 5.71 132.51 -43.54
N SER A 387 5.31 132.65 -42.27
CA SER A 387 3.93 132.86 -41.79
C SER A 387 2.84 131.83 -42.14
N GLN A 388 2.32 131.16 -41.11
CA GLN A 388 0.96 131.37 -40.54
C GLN A 388 0.56 130.16 -39.68
N SER A 389 0.06 130.44 -38.47
CA SER A 389 -0.92 129.59 -37.77
C SER A 389 -2.25 129.62 -38.56
N PRO A 390 -3.15 128.61 -38.51
CA PRO A 390 -3.66 128.06 -37.26
C PRO A 390 -4.10 126.57 -37.25
N ARG A 391 -4.39 126.13 -36.02
CA ARG A 391 -5.17 124.97 -35.57
C ARG A 391 -6.24 124.44 -36.55
N ARG A 392 -6.30 123.11 -36.72
CA ARG A 392 -7.59 122.37 -36.73
C ARG A 392 -7.43 120.88 -36.40
N ALA A 393 -8.30 120.44 -35.51
CA ALA A 393 -8.53 119.09 -35.01
C ALA A 393 -8.74 118.02 -36.10
N ARG A 394 -8.28 116.78 -35.83
CA ARG A 394 -9.13 115.57 -35.90
C ARG A 394 -8.40 114.29 -35.46
N ARG A 395 -9.10 113.56 -34.58
CA ARG A 395 -9.20 112.09 -34.47
C ARG A 395 -7.95 111.31 -34.06
N VAL A 396 -7.97 110.99 -32.77
CA VAL A 396 -7.44 109.75 -32.18
C VAL A 396 -7.84 108.57 -33.08
N SER A 397 -6.84 107.94 -33.71
CA SER A 397 -7.00 106.67 -34.41
C SER A 397 -6.59 105.57 -33.42
N GLU A 398 -7.61 104.89 -32.94
CA GLU A 398 -7.57 103.72 -32.08
C GLU A 398 -7.04 102.52 -32.89
N ARG A 399 -5.71 102.42 -33.08
CA ARG A 399 -5.08 101.28 -33.78
C ARG A 399 -3.84 100.68 -33.10
N ASP A 400 -3.46 101.13 -31.91
CA ASP A 400 -2.25 100.62 -31.23
C ASP A 400 -2.52 99.60 -30.10
N LYS A 401 -3.73 99.03 -30.03
CA LYS A 401 -4.09 98.06 -28.95
C LYS A 401 -4.17 96.60 -29.38
N ARG A 402 -3.65 96.22 -30.56
CA ARG A 402 -3.75 94.84 -31.07
C ARG A 402 -2.43 94.21 -31.52
N LEU A 403 -1.30 94.59 -30.91
CA LEU A 403 -0.02 93.91 -31.16
C LEU A 403 0.38 92.90 -30.06
N PHE A 404 -0.40 92.75 -28.98
CA PHE A 404 -0.10 91.83 -27.88
C PHE A 404 -1.17 90.74 -27.70
N SER A 405 -1.44 89.94 -28.73
CA SER A 405 -2.35 88.80 -28.60
C SER A 405 -1.77 87.53 -29.22
N PHE A 406 -0.67 87.03 -28.66
CA PHE A 406 -0.17 85.68 -28.94
C PHE A 406 0.35 85.00 -27.66
N PHE A 407 -0.57 84.71 -26.74
CA PHE A 407 -0.43 83.61 -25.81
C PHE A 407 -1.70 82.76 -25.90
N LYS A 408 -1.72 81.79 -26.81
CA LYS A 408 -2.66 80.67 -26.74
C LYS A 408 -1.82 79.40 -26.65
N LYS A 409 -1.79 78.87 -25.44
CA LYS A 409 -1.02 77.71 -24.97
C LYS A 409 -1.89 76.46 -25.20
N ASN A 410 -1.35 75.44 -25.85
CA ASN A 410 -1.72 74.05 -25.61
C ASN A 410 -0.66 73.46 -24.69
#